data_AF-A0A7S4B3Y7-F1
#
_entry.id   AF-A0A7S4B3Y7-F1
#
_cell.length_a   1.000
_cell.length_b   1.000
_cell.length_c   1.000
_cell.angle_alpha   90.00
_cell.angle_beta   90.00
_cell.angle_gamma   90.00
#
_symmetry.space_group_name_H-M   'P 1'
#
loop_
_entity.id
_entity.type
_entity.pdbx_description
1 polymer ?
#
loop_
_entity_poly.entity_id
_entity_poly.type
_entity_poly.pdbx_seq_one_letter_code
_entity_poly.pdbx_strand_id
1 'polypeptide(L)'
;DGTTVAERFDLYVSNTSEYRPNNPTRNGKRGNLADFGVINLADDEICGLEYAFVDSSSGSKYLVRQPFSFYFFDFDTGGDNLIESLTVCGLESFETSAGLYGIPTTIIIETTDVTPAETCTTFTATTQAGGANNPNFLSEVFVPFDRIDN
;
A
#
# COMPACT_ATOMS: atom_id res chain seq x y z
N ASP A 1 25.49 25.47 -15.94
CA ASP A 1 25.71 24.88 -14.61
C ASP A 1 24.38 24.77 -13.85
N GLY A 2 23.38 24.13 -14.46
CA GLY A 2 22.02 24.07 -13.90
C GLY A 2 21.87 22.87 -12.98
N THR A 3 22.02 23.08 -11.68
CA THR A 3 21.57 22.12 -10.66
C THR A 3 20.05 22.13 -10.65
N THR A 4 19.42 21.18 -11.34
CA THR A 4 18.01 20.89 -11.10
C THR A 4 17.89 20.41 -9.67
N VAL A 5 17.33 21.24 -8.80
CA VAL A 5 16.80 20.78 -7.52
C VAL A 5 15.81 19.69 -7.87
N ALA A 6 16.07 18.45 -7.45
CA ALA A 6 15.13 17.36 -7.66
C ALA A 6 13.76 17.83 -7.14
N GLU A 7 12.74 17.82 -8.00
CA GLU A 7 11.37 18.09 -7.59
C GLU A 7 11.03 17.08 -6.48
N ARG A 8 10.69 17.59 -5.29
CA ARG A 8 10.31 16.77 -4.15
C ARG A 8 8.80 16.88 -3.99
N PHE A 9 8.15 15.73 -4.00
CA PHE A 9 6.75 15.61 -3.69
C PHE A 9 6.57 14.56 -2.60
N ASP A 10 5.52 14.71 -1.81
CA ASP A 10 5.09 13.76 -0.81
C ASP A 10 3.82 13.05 -1.28
N LEU A 11 3.66 11.80 -0.83
CA LEU A 11 2.39 11.10 -0.91
C LEU A 11 1.54 11.51 0.29
N TYR A 12 0.42 12.16 0.03
CA TYR A 12 -0.59 12.48 1.00
C TYR A 12 -1.72 11.45 0.93
N VAL A 13 -2.06 10.86 2.07
CA VAL A 13 -3.12 9.85 2.20
C VAL A 13 -4.15 10.36 3.19
N SER A 14 -5.41 10.39 2.77
CA SER A 14 -6.53 10.79 3.62
C SER A 14 -7.66 9.76 3.54
N ASN A 15 -8.35 9.56 4.65
CA ASN A 15 -9.53 8.70 4.69
C ASN A 15 -10.75 9.40 4.07
N THR A 16 -11.56 8.65 3.34
CA THR A 16 -12.85 9.09 2.77
C THR A 16 -14.06 8.53 3.54
N SER A 17 -13.83 7.53 4.39
CA SER A 17 -14.78 7.01 5.38
C SER A 17 -14.18 7.08 6.79
N GLU A 18 -14.90 6.60 7.81
CA GLU A 18 -14.34 6.49 9.17
C GLU A 18 -13.04 5.68 9.15
N TYR A 19 -12.00 6.19 9.81
CA TYR A 19 -10.71 5.53 9.94
C TYR A 19 -10.41 5.28 11.41
N ARG A 20 -10.19 4.02 11.76
CA ARG A 20 -9.88 3.58 13.13
C ARG A 20 -8.51 2.92 13.15
N PRO A 21 -7.48 3.59 13.68
CA PRO A 21 -6.15 3.02 13.71
C PRO A 21 -5.99 2.00 14.84
N ASN A 22 -5.26 0.91 14.61
CA ASN A 22 -4.81 0.01 15.68
C ASN A 22 -3.85 0.75 16.62
N ASN A 23 -2.85 1.43 16.04
CA ASN A 23 -1.93 2.32 16.73
C ASN A 23 -1.65 3.58 15.87
N PRO A 24 -2.18 4.76 16.24
CA PRO A 24 -2.02 5.97 15.44
C PRO A 24 -0.56 6.42 15.33
N THR A 25 0.32 6.07 16.27
CA THR A 25 1.75 6.43 16.19
C THR A 25 2.51 5.59 15.17
N ARG A 26 1.89 4.53 14.62
CA ARG A 26 2.49 3.70 13.57
C ARG A 26 2.23 4.21 12.16
N ASN A 27 1.31 5.16 11.98
CA ASN A 27 0.94 5.70 10.67
C ASN A 27 2.03 6.55 10.02
N GLY A 28 2.06 6.50 8.68
CA GLY A 28 2.99 7.26 7.86
C GLY A 28 4.44 6.79 7.98
N LYS A 29 5.36 7.64 7.55
CA LYS A 29 6.80 7.43 7.69
C LYS A 29 7.27 7.85 9.07
N ARG A 30 8.02 7.02 9.79
CA ARG A 30 8.43 7.26 11.19
C ARG A 30 9.89 7.68 11.33
N GLY A 31 10.41 8.42 10.34
CA GLY A 31 11.76 8.97 10.35
C GLY A 31 12.84 7.89 10.47
N ASN A 32 13.73 8.04 11.45
CA ASN A 32 14.84 7.10 11.68
C ASN A 32 14.39 5.72 12.20
N LEU A 33 13.16 5.59 12.68
CA LEU A 33 12.62 4.34 13.24
C LEU A 33 12.01 3.43 12.17
N ALA A 34 11.61 4.00 11.03
CA ALA A 34 11.03 3.32 9.89
C ALA A 34 10.94 4.31 8.72
N ASP A 35 11.45 3.94 7.55
CA ASP A 35 11.35 4.75 6.33
C ASP A 35 10.25 4.30 5.36
N PHE A 36 9.52 3.23 5.73
CA PHE A 36 8.34 2.74 5.03
C PHE A 36 7.05 3.48 5.45
N GLY A 37 6.14 3.71 4.51
CA GLY A 37 4.85 4.35 4.78
C GLY A 37 3.81 3.32 5.21
N VAL A 38 3.29 3.45 6.44
CA VAL A 38 2.34 2.48 7.00
C VAL A 38 0.94 3.09 7.12
N ILE A 39 -0.08 2.33 6.73
CA ILE A 39 -1.48 2.58 7.08
C ILE A 39 -1.86 1.56 8.15
N ASN A 40 -1.97 1.98 9.40
CA ASN A 40 -2.16 1.11 10.54
C ASN A 40 -3.64 1.02 10.95
N LEU A 41 -4.47 0.51 10.04
CA LEU A 41 -5.89 0.26 10.28
C LEU A 41 -6.06 -0.79 11.40
N ALA A 42 -7.13 -0.68 12.20
CA ALA A 42 -7.50 -1.67 13.20
C ALA A 42 -8.13 -2.92 12.58
N ASP A 43 -8.05 -4.03 13.31
CA ASP A 43 -8.72 -5.29 12.96
C ASP A 43 -10.24 -5.08 12.90
N ASP A 44 -10.93 -5.84 12.04
CA ASP A 44 -12.39 -5.76 11.83
C ASP A 44 -12.90 -4.38 11.37
N GLU A 45 -12.06 -3.63 10.64
CA GLU A 45 -12.41 -2.32 10.10
C GLU A 45 -12.21 -2.25 8.58
N ILE A 46 -13.00 -1.42 7.92
CA ILE A 46 -12.89 -1.12 6.49
C ILE A 46 -12.82 0.40 6.34
N CYS A 47 -11.86 0.90 5.56
CA CYS A 47 -11.70 2.32 5.32
C CYS A 47 -11.46 2.63 3.84
N GLY A 48 -12.19 3.62 3.32
CA GLY A 48 -11.88 4.25 2.04
C GLY A 48 -10.71 5.22 2.18
N LEU A 49 -9.81 5.23 1.21
CA LEU A 49 -8.62 6.09 1.19
C LEU A 49 -8.53 6.83 -0.14
N GLU A 50 -8.13 8.10 -0.07
CA GLU A 50 -7.74 8.93 -1.20
C GLU A 50 -6.23 9.20 -1.15
N TYR A 51 -5.59 9.11 -2.31
CA TYR A 51 -4.16 9.35 -2.48
C TYR A 51 -3.95 10.57 -3.35
N ALA A 52 -3.08 11.48 -2.92
CA ALA A 52 -2.67 12.65 -3.69
C ALA A 52 -1.17 12.88 -3.56
N PHE A 53 -0.53 13.28 -4.65
CA PHE A 53 0.83 13.83 -4.57
C PHE A 53 0.75 15.32 -4.31
N VAL A 54 1.62 15.81 -3.42
CA VAL A 54 1.72 17.23 -3.10
C VAL A 54 3.17 17.68 -3.17
N ASP A 55 3.41 18.92 -3.60
CA ASP A 55 4.74 19.52 -3.57
C ASP A 55 5.21 19.64 -2.11
N SER A 56 6.38 19.09 -1.80
CA SER A 56 6.86 18.97 -0.40
C SER A 56 7.12 20.32 0.29
N SER A 57 7.28 21.40 -0.47
CA SER A 57 7.58 22.72 0.09
C SER A 57 6.31 23.54 0.33
N SER A 58 5.35 23.45 -0.58
CA SER A 58 4.15 24.29 -0.60
C SER A 58 2.88 23.56 -0.16
N GLY A 59 2.88 22.22 -0.16
CA GLY A 59 1.69 21.39 0.08
C GLY A 59 0.64 21.45 -1.04
N SER A 60 0.95 22.12 -2.16
CA SER A 60 0.03 22.21 -3.31
C SER A 60 -0.03 20.90 -4.06
N LYS A 61 -1.17 20.57 -4.69
CA LYS A 61 -1.31 19.36 -5.51
C LYS A 61 -0.21 19.30 -6.57
N TYR A 62 0.47 18.16 -6.62
CA TYR A 62 1.53 17.85 -7.58
C TYR A 62 1.03 16.80 -8.57
N LEU A 63 1.18 17.09 -9.86
CA LEU A 63 0.84 16.14 -10.92
C LEU A 63 2.07 15.35 -11.32
N VAL A 64 2.08 14.06 -11.00
CA VAL A 64 3.11 13.14 -11.50
C VAL A 64 2.89 12.93 -13.00
N ARG A 65 3.84 13.41 -13.81
CA ARG A 65 3.72 13.43 -15.29
C ARG A 65 4.10 12.12 -15.98
N GLN A 66 4.67 11.19 -15.23
CA GLN A 66 5.10 9.89 -15.75
C GLN A 66 4.22 8.80 -15.13
N PRO A 67 3.96 7.69 -15.86
CA PRO A 67 3.38 6.51 -15.27
C PRO A 67 4.23 6.05 -14.07
N PHE A 68 3.57 5.64 -13.00
CA PHE A 68 4.21 5.13 -11.80
C PHE A 68 3.45 3.91 -11.30
N SER A 69 4.17 3.01 -10.64
CA SER A 69 3.55 1.88 -9.94
C SER A 69 3.30 2.27 -8.49
N PHE A 70 2.14 1.85 -7.97
CA PHE A 70 1.81 1.97 -6.56
C PHE A 70 1.77 0.57 -5.96
N TYR A 71 2.53 0.34 -4.90
CA TYR A 71 2.68 -0.98 -4.30
C TYR A 71 2.04 -1.01 -2.92
N PHE A 72 1.27 -2.05 -2.67
CA PHE A 72 0.77 -2.41 -1.36
C PHE A 72 1.47 -3.71 -0.94
N PHE A 73 1.89 -3.77 0.31
CA PHE A 73 2.63 -4.90 0.87
C PHE A 73 1.84 -5.54 1.98
N ASP A 74 2.32 -6.71 2.41
CA ASP A 74 1.91 -7.37 3.65
C ASP A 74 0.52 -8.01 3.63
N PHE A 75 -0.01 -8.36 2.45
CA PHE A 75 -1.26 -9.10 2.33
C PHE A 75 -1.15 -10.52 2.88
N ASP A 76 -1.49 -10.68 4.14
CA ASP A 76 -1.63 -11.97 4.78
C ASP A 76 -2.97 -12.10 5.54
N THR A 77 -3.21 -13.30 6.05
CA THR A 77 -4.28 -13.56 6.99
C THR A 77 -3.67 -13.71 8.38
N GLY A 78 -4.26 -13.11 9.40
CA GLY A 78 -3.83 -13.27 10.79
C GLY A 78 -4.34 -14.58 11.43
N GLY A 79 -4.61 -14.54 12.74
CA GLY A 79 -5.36 -15.60 13.42
C GLY A 79 -6.79 -15.77 12.87
N ASP A 80 -7.56 -16.71 13.42
CA ASP A 80 -8.88 -17.10 12.90
C ASP A 80 -9.76 -15.88 12.48
N ASN A 81 -9.96 -15.74 11.16
CA ASN A 81 -10.80 -14.75 10.46
C ASN A 81 -10.24 -13.32 10.28
N LEU A 82 -8.96 -13.06 10.55
CA LEU A 82 -8.33 -11.80 10.13
C LEU A 82 -7.85 -11.95 8.68
N ILE A 83 -8.49 -11.26 7.74
CA ILE A 83 -8.18 -11.35 6.31
C ILE A 83 -7.99 -9.94 5.76
N GLU A 84 -6.81 -9.67 5.22
CA GLU A 84 -6.55 -8.40 4.56
C GLU A 84 -7.05 -8.40 3.11
N SER A 85 -7.64 -7.28 2.71
CA SER A 85 -8.09 -7.06 1.35
C SER A 85 -7.97 -5.59 0.93
N LEU A 86 -7.86 -5.38 -0.38
CA LEU A 86 -7.79 -4.05 -0.99
C LEU A 86 -8.63 -4.06 -2.25
N THR A 87 -9.53 -3.10 -2.35
CA THR A 87 -10.26 -2.81 -3.57
C THR A 87 -9.72 -1.54 -4.22
N VAL A 88 -9.36 -1.63 -5.50
CA VAL A 88 -8.92 -0.48 -6.31
C VAL A 88 -9.76 -0.39 -7.57
N CYS A 89 -10.30 0.80 -7.85
CA CYS A 89 -11.09 1.08 -9.03
C CYS A 89 -10.29 1.86 -10.07
N GLY A 90 -10.56 1.63 -11.36
CA GLY A 90 -9.91 2.34 -12.45
C GLY A 90 -8.44 1.97 -12.70
N LEU A 91 -8.03 0.75 -12.31
CA LEU A 91 -6.70 0.23 -12.62
C LEU A 91 -6.54 0.01 -14.13
N GLU A 92 -5.42 0.50 -14.70
CA GLU A 92 -5.01 0.14 -16.06
C GLU A 92 -4.47 -1.29 -16.13
N SER A 93 -3.66 -1.68 -15.14
CA SER A 93 -3.12 -3.01 -14.96
C SER A 93 -2.69 -3.22 -13.50
N PHE A 94 -2.42 -4.47 -13.14
CA PHE A 94 -1.80 -4.84 -11.86
C PHE A 94 -0.77 -5.93 -12.10
N GLU A 95 0.21 -6.02 -11.21
CA GLU A 95 1.21 -7.08 -11.17
C GLU A 95 1.36 -7.55 -9.73
N THR A 96 1.64 -8.85 -9.54
CA THR A 96 1.91 -9.40 -8.21
C THR A 96 3.40 -9.59 -8.00
N SER A 97 3.83 -9.86 -6.75
CA SER A 97 5.23 -10.21 -6.48
C SER A 97 5.69 -11.44 -7.28
N ALA A 98 4.76 -12.35 -7.63
CA ALA A 98 5.05 -13.49 -8.47
C ALA A 98 5.33 -13.07 -9.92
N GLY A 99 4.56 -12.12 -10.46
CA GLY A 99 4.77 -11.57 -11.81
C GLY A 99 6.05 -10.73 -11.91
N LEU A 100 6.31 -9.86 -10.93
CA LEU A 100 7.45 -8.92 -10.98
C LEU A 100 8.78 -9.57 -10.60
N TYR A 101 8.78 -10.42 -9.58
CA TYR A 101 9.99 -10.87 -8.91
C TYR A 101 10.10 -12.40 -8.81
N GLY A 102 9.10 -13.15 -9.30
CA GLY A 102 9.04 -14.61 -9.15
C GLY A 102 8.85 -15.06 -7.70
N ILE A 103 8.46 -14.15 -6.80
CA ILE A 103 8.21 -14.46 -5.39
C ILE A 103 6.76 -14.94 -5.27
N PRO A 104 6.52 -16.21 -4.90
CA PRO A 104 5.16 -16.75 -4.81
C PRO A 104 4.29 -15.87 -3.92
N THR A 105 3.10 -15.54 -4.43
CA THR A 105 2.03 -14.90 -3.66
C THR A 105 0.78 -15.75 -3.78
N THR A 106 -0.07 -15.64 -2.78
CA THR A 106 -1.30 -16.42 -2.61
C THR A 106 -2.40 -15.43 -2.27
N ILE A 107 -2.97 -14.85 -3.33
CA ILE A 107 -4.08 -13.90 -3.26
C ILE A 107 -5.22 -14.36 -4.17
N ILE A 108 -6.45 -14.06 -3.76
CA ILE A 108 -7.63 -14.11 -4.63
C ILE A 108 -7.77 -12.75 -5.29
N ILE A 109 -8.06 -12.75 -6.59
CA ILE A 109 -8.27 -11.55 -7.40
C ILE A 109 -9.66 -11.63 -8.01
N GLU A 110 -10.50 -10.66 -7.69
CA GLU A 110 -11.87 -10.57 -8.19
C GLU A 110 -12.09 -9.20 -8.83
N THR A 111 -12.54 -9.19 -10.08
CA THR A 111 -12.85 -7.97 -10.81
C THR A 111 -14.36 -7.84 -10.98
N THR A 112 -14.89 -6.67 -10.62
CA THR A 112 -16.31 -6.35 -10.67
C THR A 112 -16.52 -5.03 -11.39
N ASP A 113 -17.40 -5.01 -12.38
CA ASP A 113 -17.88 -3.78 -13.00
C ASP A 113 -18.92 -3.12 -12.09
N VAL A 114 -18.55 -2.00 -11.46
CA VAL A 114 -19.44 -1.23 -10.57
C VAL A 114 -20.36 -0.35 -11.41
N THR A 115 -19.83 0.20 -12.50
CA THR A 115 -20.61 0.87 -13.55
C THR A 115 -20.05 0.51 -14.93
N PRO A 116 -20.75 0.80 -16.04
CA PRO A 116 -20.19 0.57 -17.38
C PRO A 116 -18.88 1.31 -17.68
N ALA A 117 -18.49 2.29 -16.85
CA ALA A 117 -17.26 3.06 -16.99
C ALA A 117 -16.28 2.87 -15.82
N GLU A 118 -16.62 2.02 -14.84
CA GLU A 118 -15.84 1.85 -13.62
C GLU A 118 -15.76 0.37 -13.25
N THR A 119 -14.55 -0.17 -13.39
CA THR A 119 -14.20 -1.52 -12.97
C THR A 119 -13.34 -1.43 -11.72
N CYS A 120 -13.68 -2.25 -10.73
CA CYS A 120 -12.91 -2.39 -9.49
C CYS A 120 -12.33 -3.79 -9.37
N THR A 121 -11.11 -3.88 -8.90
CA THR A 121 -10.42 -5.14 -8.62
C THR A 121 -10.14 -5.24 -7.12
N THR A 122 -10.58 -6.33 -6.53
CA THR A 122 -10.31 -6.68 -5.14
C THR A 122 -9.22 -7.74 -5.07
N PHE A 123 -8.21 -7.47 -4.27
CA PHE A 123 -7.13 -8.39 -3.91
C PHE A 123 -7.36 -8.84 -2.47
N THR A 124 -7.41 -10.15 -2.22
CA THR A 124 -7.68 -10.72 -0.90
C THR A 124 -6.59 -11.70 -0.53
N ALA A 125 -6.01 -11.55 0.65
CA ALA A 125 -4.99 -12.45 1.17
C ALA A 125 -5.55 -13.87 1.39
N THR A 126 -4.72 -14.89 1.19
CA THR A 126 -5.13 -16.30 1.46
C THR A 126 -4.12 -17.10 2.28
N THR A 127 -2.98 -16.51 2.63
CA THR A 127 -1.94 -17.20 3.40
C THR A 127 -1.77 -16.57 4.75
N GLN A 128 -1.68 -17.44 5.75
CA GLN A 128 -1.47 -17.04 7.12
C GLN A 128 -0.02 -16.63 7.35
N ALA A 129 0.15 -15.44 7.92
CA ALA A 129 1.39 -15.01 8.56
C ALA A 129 1.06 -14.35 9.90
N GLY A 130 2.08 -14.02 10.69
CA GLY A 130 1.90 -13.35 11.97
C GLY A 130 2.45 -11.94 11.87
N GLY A 131 1.80 -10.91 12.44
CA GLY A 131 2.07 -9.48 12.17
C GLY A 131 3.42 -8.87 12.58
N ALA A 132 4.51 -9.63 12.48
CA ALA A 132 5.90 -9.19 12.57
C ALA A 132 6.58 -9.06 11.19
N ASN A 133 6.01 -9.59 10.10
CA ASN A 133 6.60 -9.57 8.75
C ASN A 133 6.39 -8.25 7.97
N ASN A 134 5.71 -7.27 8.57
CA ASN A 134 5.36 -6.02 7.93
C ASN A 134 6.64 -5.16 7.72
N PRO A 135 6.89 -4.63 6.50
CA PRO A 135 8.06 -3.80 6.26
C PRO A 135 8.00 -2.50 7.09
N ASN A 136 9.03 -2.29 7.89
CA ASN A 136 9.33 -1.03 8.55
C ASN A 136 10.32 -0.20 7.73
N PHE A 137 11.13 -0.86 6.89
CA PHE A 137 12.10 -0.21 6.03
C PHE A 137 11.91 -0.55 4.55
N LEU A 138 12.18 0.40 3.67
CA LEU A 138 12.18 0.20 2.21
C LEU A 138 13.18 -0.87 1.77
N SER A 139 14.22 -1.15 2.55
CA SER A 139 15.14 -2.27 2.26
C SER A 139 14.49 -3.64 2.40
N GLU A 140 13.40 -3.75 3.17
CA GLU A 140 12.75 -5.03 3.49
C GLU A 140 11.79 -5.48 2.38
N VAL A 141 11.26 -4.56 1.58
CA VAL A 141 10.26 -4.86 0.53
C VAL A 141 10.80 -5.74 -0.62
N PHE A 142 12.12 -5.84 -0.74
CA PHE A 142 12.79 -6.67 -1.73
C PHE A 142 13.31 -8.00 -1.15
N VAL A 143 13.05 -8.25 0.14
CA VAL A 143 13.45 -9.48 0.80
C VAL A 143 12.35 -10.53 0.56
N PRO A 144 12.67 -11.70 -0.02
CA PRO A 144 11.71 -12.79 -0.14
C PRO A 144 11.12 -13.18 1.22
N PHE A 145 9.83 -13.53 1.25
CA PHE A 145 9.08 -13.83 2.48
C PHE A 145 9.77 -14.89 3.37
N ASP A 146 10.39 -15.91 2.77
CA ASP A 146 11.13 -16.97 3.46
C ASP A 146 12.44 -16.51 4.14
N ARG A 147 12.82 -15.24 3.95
CA ARG A 147 14.03 -14.60 4.49
C ARG A 147 13.74 -13.38 5.36
N ILE A 148 12.47 -13.07 5.61
CA ILE A 148 12.08 -12.08 6.61
C ILE A 148 12.16 -12.80 7.97
N ASP A 149 13.30 -12.63 8.66
CA ASP A 149 13.52 -13.21 9.99
C ASP A 149 12.56 -12.57 11.01
N ASN A 150 11.78 -13.40 11.71
CA ASN A 150 10.91 -13.00 12.82
C ASN A 150 11.69 -12.72 14.11
#